data_AF-R0BG71-F1
#
_entry.id   AF-R0BG71-F1
#
_cell.length_a   1.000
_cell.length_b   1.000
_cell.length_c   1.000
_cell.angle_alpha   90.00
_cell.angle_beta   90.00
_cell.angle_gamma   90.00
#
_symmetry.space_group_name_H-M   'P 1'
#
loop_
_entity.id
_entity.type
_entity.pdbx_description
1 polymer ?
#
loop_
_entity_poly.entity_id
_entity_poly.type
_entity_poly.pdbx_seq_one_letter_code
_entity_poly.pdbx_strand_id
1 'polypeptide(L)'
;MEKQTAGRDALGGFAPKFAELNDDVLFGQVWAGEDKLSSRDRCIVTVSALMAKGILDSSLMYHIANAKKHGVTAEEMAEILTHGAFYAGWPNAWAAFKMAKEVYGK
;
A
#
# COMPACT_ATOMS: atom_id res chain seq x y z
N MET A 1 -5.36 10.74 11.46
CA MET A 1 -5.96 9.79 10.49
C MET A 1 -7.43 9.59 10.83
N GLU A 2 -8.34 9.58 9.85
CA GLU A 2 -9.74 9.19 10.08
C GLU A 2 -9.82 7.74 10.58
N LYS A 3 -10.81 7.44 11.41
CA LYS A 3 -11.00 6.08 11.94
C LYS A 3 -11.38 5.15 10.78
N GLN A 4 -10.54 4.14 10.52
CA GLN A 4 -10.82 3.12 9.51
C GLN A 4 -11.84 2.10 10.04
N THR A 5 -12.86 1.77 9.25
CA THR A 5 -13.93 0.82 9.59
C THR A 5 -14.15 -0.27 8.54
N ALA A 6 -13.38 -0.25 7.45
CA ALA A 6 -13.58 -1.17 6.32
C ALA A 6 -13.57 -2.65 6.72
N GLY A 7 -12.78 -3.03 7.74
CA GLY A 7 -12.76 -4.40 8.26
C GLY A 7 -14.11 -4.79 8.85
N ARG A 8 -14.66 -3.97 9.75
CA ARG A 8 -15.99 -4.22 10.34
C ARG A 8 -17.11 -4.15 9.32
N ASP A 9 -17.05 -3.19 8.41
CA ASP A 9 -18.09 -2.99 7.40
C ASP A 9 -18.17 -4.18 6.43
N ALA A 10 -17.02 -4.72 6.01
CA ALA A 10 -16.98 -5.83 5.05
C ALA A 10 -17.04 -7.22 5.71
N LEU A 11 -16.43 -7.38 6.89
CA LEU A 11 -16.17 -8.71 7.48
C LEU A 11 -16.71 -8.87 8.90
N GLY A 12 -17.39 -7.88 9.48
CA GLY A 12 -17.84 -7.92 10.87
C GLY A 12 -18.74 -9.11 11.21
N GLY A 13 -19.62 -9.52 10.30
CA GLY A 13 -20.48 -10.69 10.49
C GLY A 13 -19.81 -12.05 10.21
N PHE A 14 -18.76 -12.07 9.38
CA PHE A 14 -18.13 -13.31 8.90
C PHE A 14 -16.85 -13.64 9.68
N ALA A 15 -15.98 -12.65 9.87
CA ALA A 15 -14.69 -12.78 10.54
C ALA A 15 -14.48 -11.61 11.53
N PRO A 16 -15.29 -11.51 12.60
CA PRO A 16 -15.31 -10.37 13.51
C PRO A 16 -13.95 -10.05 14.13
N LYS A 17 -13.15 -11.08 14.47
CA LYS A 17 -11.81 -10.86 15.02
C LYS A 17 -10.84 -10.28 14.00
N PHE A 18 -10.92 -10.72 12.75
CA PHE A 18 -10.08 -10.17 11.69
C PHE A 18 -10.47 -8.70 11.41
N ALA A 19 -11.76 -8.40 11.35
CA ALA A 19 -12.29 -7.05 11.23
C ALA A 19 -11.78 -6.12 12.34
N GLU A 20 -11.84 -6.57 13.60
CA GLU A 20 -11.31 -5.84 14.76
C GLU A 20 -9.80 -5.59 14.62
N LEU A 21 -9.00 -6.61 14.27
CA LEU A 21 -7.55 -6.46 14.12
C LEU A 21 -7.18 -5.52 12.97
N ASN A 22 -7.92 -5.56 11.87
CA ASN A 22 -7.72 -4.64 10.75
C ASN A 22 -7.93 -3.19 11.19
N ASP A 23 -9.07 -2.89 11.80
CA ASP A 23 -9.45 -1.52 12.09
C ASP A 23 -8.68 -0.95 13.29
N ASP A 24 -8.57 -1.72 14.37
CA ASP A 24 -8.05 -1.21 15.65
C ASP A 24 -6.53 -1.36 15.77
N VAL A 25 -5.97 -2.47 15.27
CA VAL A 25 -4.53 -2.74 15.40
C VAL A 25 -3.78 -2.25 14.17
N LEU A 26 -4.12 -2.73 12.98
CA LEU A 26 -3.40 -2.33 11.76
C LEU A 26 -3.55 -0.83 11.54
N PHE A 27 -4.78 -0.32 11.42
CA PHE A 27 -4.98 1.11 11.20
C PHE A 27 -4.93 1.93 12.49
N GLY A 28 -5.64 1.50 13.54
CA GLY A 28 -5.73 2.26 14.79
C GLY A 28 -4.43 2.37 15.59
N GLN A 29 -3.44 1.49 15.38
CA GLN A 29 -2.16 1.54 16.08
C GLN A 29 -0.96 1.60 15.12
N VAL A 30 -0.80 0.62 14.24
CA VAL A 30 0.43 0.49 13.43
C VAL A 30 0.57 1.63 12.43
N TRP A 31 -0.48 1.94 11.67
CA TRP A 31 -0.48 3.07 10.74
C TRP A 31 -0.60 4.42 11.45
N ALA A 32 -1.19 4.46 12.64
CA ALA A 32 -1.30 5.68 13.46
C ALA A 32 0.03 6.15 14.06
N GLY A 33 1.08 5.32 14.08
CA GLY A 33 2.43 5.67 14.57
C GLY A 33 3.22 6.61 13.65
N GLU A 34 2.58 7.65 13.12
CA GLU A 34 3.15 8.60 12.14
C GLU A 34 4.29 9.45 12.72
N ASP A 35 4.41 9.53 14.04
CA ASP A 35 5.47 10.25 14.75
C ASP A 35 6.85 9.59 14.60
N LYS A 36 6.90 8.29 14.25
CA LYS A 36 8.14 7.53 14.04
C LYS A 36 8.49 7.29 12.58
N LEU A 37 7.49 7.13 11.73
CA LEU A 37 7.64 6.93 10.30
C LEU A 37 6.42 7.52 9.62
N SER A 38 6.64 8.46 8.70
CA SER A 38 5.55 9.20 8.07
C SER A 38 4.62 8.27 7.27
N SER A 39 3.36 8.66 7.09
CA SER A 39 2.44 7.90 6.23
C SER A 39 2.93 7.79 4.78
N ARG A 40 3.69 8.79 4.30
CA ARG A 40 4.38 8.72 3.00
C ARG A 40 5.35 7.55 2.96
N ASP A 41 6.25 7.46 3.94
CA ASP A 41 7.29 6.43 3.95
C ASP A 41 6.71 5.04 4.25
N ARG A 42 5.67 4.95 5.08
CA ARG A 42 4.90 3.71 5.30
C ARG A 42 4.27 3.21 4.01
N CYS A 43 3.72 4.09 3.19
CA CYS A 43 3.20 3.72 1.87
C CYS A 43 4.32 3.18 0.97
N ILE A 44 5.48 3.83 0.93
CA ILE A 44 6.64 3.37 0.13
C ILE A 44 7.06 1.96 0.55
N VAL A 45 7.22 1.72 1.85
CA VAL A 45 7.60 0.41 2.39
C VAL A 45 6.54 -0.64 2.05
N THR A 46 5.26 -0.30 2.18
CA THR A 46 4.16 -1.23 1.88
C THR A 46 4.11 -1.60 0.41
N VAL A 47 4.19 -0.62 -0.50
CA VAL A 47 4.23 -0.86 -1.96
C VAL A 47 5.42 -1.75 -2.33
N SER A 48 6.60 -1.44 -1.78
CA SER A 48 7.83 -2.19 -2.02
C SER A 48 7.70 -3.64 -1.54
N ALA A 49 7.13 -3.86 -0.35
CA ALA A 49 6.93 -5.19 0.22
C ALA A 49 5.89 -6.01 -0.56
N LEU A 50 4.78 -5.40 -1.00
CA LEU A 50 3.76 -6.09 -1.80
C LEU A 50 4.32 -6.51 -3.17
N MET A 51 5.02 -5.60 -3.86
CA MET A 51 5.69 -5.92 -5.12
C MET A 51 6.72 -7.04 -4.94
N ALA A 52 7.57 -6.97 -3.90
CA ALA A 52 8.59 -7.98 -3.62
C ALA A 52 7.99 -9.37 -3.34
N LYS A 53 6.82 -9.43 -2.71
CA LYS A 53 6.08 -10.68 -2.47
C LYS A 53 5.33 -11.21 -3.70
N GLY A 54 5.35 -10.48 -4.83
CA GLY A 54 4.55 -10.83 -6.00
C GLY A 54 3.05 -10.65 -5.79
N ILE A 55 2.63 -9.83 -4.81
CA ILE A 55 1.23 -9.45 -4.62
C ILE A 55 0.94 -8.33 -5.62
N LEU A 56 0.43 -8.72 -6.77
CA LEU A 56 0.25 -7.88 -7.97
C LEU A 56 -1.24 -7.80 -8.34
N ASP A 57 -2.08 -7.48 -7.36
CA ASP A 57 -3.53 -7.34 -7.50
C ASP A 57 -4.03 -5.97 -7.04
N SER A 58 -5.34 -5.83 -6.82
CA SER A 58 -5.98 -4.60 -6.36
C SER A 58 -5.41 -4.05 -5.05
N SER A 59 -4.79 -4.89 -4.22
CA SER A 59 -4.12 -4.48 -2.99
C SER A 59 -2.92 -3.58 -3.30
N LEU A 60 -2.07 -3.97 -4.27
CA LEU A 60 -0.93 -3.16 -4.68
C LEU A 60 -1.39 -1.85 -5.31
N MET A 61 -2.39 -1.90 -6.19
CA MET A 61 -2.97 -0.70 -6.80
C MET A 61 -3.50 0.27 -5.74
N TYR A 62 -4.23 -0.23 -4.73
CA TYR A 62 -4.71 0.58 -3.61
C TYR A 62 -3.55 1.26 -2.86
N HIS A 63 -2.48 0.54 -2.57
CA HIS A 63 -1.33 1.10 -1.86
C HIS A 63 -0.52 2.10 -2.70
N ILE A 64 -0.45 1.94 -4.03
CA ILE A 64 0.12 2.95 -4.93
C ILE A 64 -0.75 4.22 -4.93
N ALA A 65 -2.08 4.08 -4.98
CA ALA A 65 -3.00 5.22 -4.86
C ALA A 65 -2.89 5.92 -3.50
N ASN A 66 -2.71 5.15 -2.42
CA ASN A 66 -2.50 5.69 -1.09
C ASN A 66 -1.14 6.40 -0.97
N ALA A 67 -0.08 5.89 -1.61
CA ALA A 67 1.22 6.56 -1.69
C ALA A 67 1.10 7.92 -2.38
N LYS A 68 0.39 7.99 -3.51
CA LYS A 68 0.08 9.24 -4.22
C LYS A 68 -0.67 10.22 -3.32
N LYS A 69 -1.70 9.76 -2.60
CA LYS A 69 -2.48 10.59 -1.65
C LYS A 69 -1.58 11.19 -0.56
N HIS A 70 -0.53 10.48 -0.15
CA HIS A 70 0.44 10.93 0.86
C HIS A 70 1.70 11.57 0.26
N GLY A 71 1.65 12.02 -0.99
CA GLY A 71 2.66 12.89 -1.58
C GLY A 71 3.84 12.19 -2.24
N VAL A 72 3.77 10.87 -2.50
CA VAL A 72 4.75 10.22 -3.38
C VAL A 72 4.45 10.60 -4.83
N THR A 73 5.40 11.24 -5.51
CA THR A 73 5.20 11.69 -6.90
C THR A 73 5.23 10.52 -7.89
N ALA A 74 4.82 10.76 -9.13
CA ALA A 74 4.88 9.76 -10.19
C ALA A 74 6.34 9.36 -10.49
N GLU A 75 7.24 10.34 -10.48
CA GLU A 75 8.69 10.16 -10.68
C GLU A 75 9.29 9.35 -9.54
N GLU A 76 8.97 9.67 -8.29
CA GLU A 76 9.44 8.90 -7.12
C GLU A 76 8.94 7.46 -7.15
N MET A 77 7.66 7.24 -7.47
CA MET A 77 7.11 5.89 -7.59
C MET A 77 7.80 5.12 -8.72
N ALA A 78 8.06 5.77 -9.86
CA ALA A 78 8.76 5.14 -10.97
C ALA A 78 10.19 4.71 -10.57
N GLU A 79 10.92 5.55 -9.84
CA GLU A 79 12.24 5.22 -9.31
C GLU A 79 12.20 4.11 -8.26
N ILE A 80 11.23 4.13 -7.35
CA ILE A 80 11.04 3.07 -6.34
C ILE A 80 10.82 1.71 -7.01
N LEU A 81 9.92 1.64 -8.01
CA LEU A 81 9.64 0.40 -8.73
C LEU A 81 10.83 -0.06 -9.58
N THR A 82 11.54 0.89 -10.22
CA THR A 82 12.76 0.60 -11.00
C THR A 82 13.85 0.03 -10.10
N HIS A 83 14.12 0.67 -8.96
CA HIS A 83 15.10 0.21 -8.00
C HIS A 83 14.70 -1.17 -7.44
N GLY A 84 13.44 -1.32 -7.06
CA GLY A 84 12.90 -2.57 -6.54
C GLY A 84 12.96 -3.72 -7.56
N ALA A 85 12.91 -3.46 -8.88
CA ALA A 85 13.00 -4.49 -9.92
C ALA A 85 14.27 -5.35 -9.82
N PHE A 86 15.39 -4.76 -9.37
CA PHE A 86 16.66 -5.47 -9.19
C PHE A 86 16.64 -6.44 -8.01
N TYR A 87 15.80 -6.20 -7.00
CA TYR A 87 15.71 -7.01 -5.79
C TYR A 87 14.48 -7.91 -5.74
N ALA A 88 13.41 -7.52 -6.43
CA ALA A 88 12.11 -8.18 -6.44
C ALA A 88 11.81 -8.92 -7.77
N GLY A 89 12.67 -8.74 -8.79
CA GLY A 89 12.51 -9.35 -10.10
C GLY A 89 11.76 -8.49 -11.12
N TRP A 90 12.24 -8.53 -12.36
CA TRP A 90 11.70 -7.76 -13.48
C TRP A 90 10.20 -7.97 -13.76
N PRO A 91 9.66 -9.21 -13.70
CA PRO A 91 8.23 -9.44 -13.93
C PRO A 91 7.33 -8.71 -12.92
N ASN A 92 7.74 -8.65 -11.65
CA ASN A 92 6.98 -7.96 -10.60
C ASN A 92 6.92 -6.45 -10.87
N ALA A 93 8.05 -5.86 -11.27
CA ALA A 93 8.09 -4.44 -11.65
C ALA A 93 7.22 -4.15 -12.88
N TRP A 94 7.25 -4.98 -13.92
CA TRP A 94 6.39 -4.82 -15.10
C TRP A 94 4.89 -4.81 -14.76
N ALA A 95 4.47 -5.67 -13.84
CA ALA A 95 3.09 -5.68 -13.36
C ALA A 95 2.76 -4.43 -12.52
N ALA A 96 3.65 -4.04 -11.61
CA ALA A 96 3.47 -2.85 -10.78
C ALA A 96 3.41 -1.55 -11.60
N PHE A 97 4.24 -1.41 -12.65
CA PHE A 97 4.23 -0.24 -13.52
C PHE A 97 2.90 -0.03 -14.25
N LYS A 98 2.21 -1.11 -14.64
CA LYS A 98 0.86 -0.99 -15.24
C LYS A 98 -0.11 -0.30 -14.28
N MET A 99 -0.09 -0.70 -13.01
CA MET A 99 -0.94 -0.11 -11.97
C MET A 99 -0.51 1.33 -11.64
N ALA A 100 0.80 1.60 -11.58
CA ALA A 100 1.31 2.94 -11.34
C ALA A 100 0.88 3.92 -12.45
N LYS A 101 0.98 3.51 -13.71
CA LYS A 101 0.51 4.32 -14.85
C LYS A 101 -0.97 4.68 -14.71
N GLU A 102 -1.81 3.71 -14.36
CA GLU A 102 -3.25 3.94 -14.13
C GLU A 102 -3.50 4.93 -12.98
N VAL A 103 -2.87 4.71 -11.83
CA VAL A 103 -3.05 5.56 -10.64
C VAL A 103 -2.57 7.01 -10.87
N TYR A 104 -1.47 7.20 -11.60
CA TYR A 104 -0.89 8.52 -11.86
C TYR A 104 -1.43 9.17 -13.15
N GLY A 105 -2.22 8.47 -13.96
CA GLY A 105 -2.78 8.98 -15.21
C GLY A 105 -1.72 9.21 -16.29
N LYS A 106 -0.81 8.25 -16.47
CA LYS A 106 0.32 8.30 -17.41
C LYS A 106 0.28 7.16 -18.43
#